data_AF-A0A1E1WQH1-F1
#
_entry.id   AF-A0A1E1WQH1-F1
#
_cell.length_a   1.000
_cell.length_b   1.000
_cell.length_c   1.000
_cell.angle_alpha   90.00
_cell.angle_beta   90.00
_cell.angle_gamma   90.00
#
_symmetry.space_group_name_H-M   'P 1'
#
loop_
_entity.id
_entity.type
_entity.pdbx_description
1 polymer ?
#
loop_
_entity_poly.entity_id
_entity_poly.type
_entity_poly.pdbx_seq_one_letter_code
_entity_poly.pdbx_strand_id
1 'polypeptide(L)'
;SFVDTFLTAAVGILRTKDCKDTATDRTSFSIVPKKVKIGQSRVIALLNDPIREEDSIKIMVDKKGEVIHINSFKKRNPYTLQFDIPESCLEVSMLIWVRVSKNGQSLGRRQIKCESRLRELDQLLRASDHPLEFMCQTLGFKTSSKEQLDSWMLNAFQKNIPPHFNLLASTEQFNPKADVSSGEEYPTLLHWAARFG
;
A
#
# COMPACT_ATOMS: atom_id res chain seq x y z
N SER A 1 -25.80 41.17 -21.66
CA SER A 1 -24.47 40.96 -21.06
C SER A 1 -24.28 39.46 -20.86
N PHE A 2 -23.52 38.80 -21.74
CA PHE A 2 -23.24 37.36 -21.66
C PHE A 2 -22.57 36.97 -20.32
N VAL A 3 -21.81 37.92 -19.75
CA VAL A 3 -21.08 37.77 -18.49
C VAL A 3 -22.03 37.64 -17.30
N ASP A 4 -23.14 38.39 -17.26
CA ASP A 4 -24.11 38.28 -16.17
C ASP A 4 -24.88 36.96 -16.20
N THR A 5 -25.22 36.48 -17.39
CA THR A 5 -25.88 35.18 -17.56
C THR A 5 -24.95 34.03 -17.18
N PHE A 6 -23.67 34.14 -17.54
CA PHE A 6 -22.65 33.17 -17.17
C PHE A 6 -22.38 33.15 -15.67
N LEU A 7 -22.21 34.32 -15.03
CA LEU A 7 -22.03 34.41 -13.57
C LEU A 7 -23.24 33.90 -12.81
N THR A 8 -24.45 34.19 -13.27
CA THR A 8 -25.69 33.68 -12.66
C THR A 8 -25.77 32.15 -12.77
N ALA A 9 -25.41 31.58 -13.93
CA ALA A 9 -25.35 30.14 -14.12
C ALA A 9 -24.26 29.48 -13.26
N ALA A 10 -23.07 30.08 -13.18
CA ALA A 10 -21.96 29.59 -12.36
C ALA A 10 -22.29 29.61 -10.86
N VAL A 11 -22.94 30.67 -10.38
CA VAL A 11 -23.43 30.76 -8.99
C VAL A 11 -24.55 29.74 -8.74
N GLY A 12 -25.41 29.49 -9.72
CA GLY A 12 -26.42 28.43 -9.67
C GLY A 12 -25.80 27.04 -9.54
N ILE A 13 -24.74 26.73 -10.30
CA ILE A 13 -24.02 25.46 -10.27
C ILE A 13 -23.23 25.28 -8.95
N LEU A 14 -22.69 26.37 -8.39
CA LEU A 14 -22.05 26.32 -7.07
C LEU A 14 -23.06 26.09 -5.95
N ARG A 15 -24.32 26.53 -6.11
CA ARG A 15 -25.40 26.30 -5.13
C ARG A 15 -26.03 24.92 -5.22
N THR A 16 -25.97 24.23 -6.36
CA THR A 16 -26.58 22.90 -6.53
C THR A 16 -25.66 21.73 -6.15
N LYS A 17 -24.48 22.00 -5.58
CA LYS A 17 -23.68 21.00 -4.85
C LYS A 17 -24.22 20.74 -3.44
N ASP A 18 -25.53 20.57 -3.32
CA ASP A 18 -26.16 19.95 -2.14
C ASP A 18 -26.42 18.47 -2.45
N CYS A 19 -25.33 17.71 -2.56
CA CYS A 19 -25.40 16.25 -2.59
C CYS A 19 -25.06 15.74 -1.17
N LYS A 20 -26.08 15.68 -0.31
CA LYS A 20 -26.11 14.94 0.97
C LYS A 20 -24.84 15.05 1.85
N ASP A 21 -24.42 16.25 2.20
CA ASP A 21 -23.64 16.47 3.43
C ASP A 21 -24.60 16.68 4.60
N THR A 22 -25.19 15.58 5.07
CA THR A 22 -25.99 15.59 6.29
C THR A 22 -25.06 15.75 7.50
N ALA A 23 -24.91 16.99 7.95
CA ALA A 23 -24.64 17.42 9.33
C ALA A 23 -23.61 16.59 10.13
N THR A 24 -22.30 16.93 10.09
CA THR A 24 -21.31 16.75 11.20
C THR A 24 -19.84 17.04 10.78
N ASP A 25 -19.52 18.19 10.17
CA ASP A 25 -18.13 18.44 9.73
C ASP A 25 -17.35 19.53 10.51
N ARG A 26 -17.90 20.01 11.64
CA ARG A 26 -17.09 20.71 12.65
C ARG A 26 -16.31 19.70 13.48
N THR A 27 -15.14 19.39 12.95
CA THR A 27 -14.19 18.44 13.50
C THR A 27 -13.13 19.20 14.28
N SER A 28 -13.18 19.14 15.61
CA SER A 28 -12.35 19.93 16.52
C SER A 28 -10.97 19.32 16.76
N PHE A 29 -10.49 18.49 15.84
CA PHE A 29 -9.17 17.87 15.93
C PHE A 29 -8.60 17.49 14.55
N SER A 30 -7.29 17.29 14.52
CA SER A 30 -6.54 16.78 13.38
C SER A 30 -5.79 15.50 13.77
N ILE A 31 -5.41 14.71 12.76
CA ILE A 31 -4.73 13.43 12.94
C ILE A 31 -3.45 13.40 12.12
N VAL A 32 -2.36 12.93 12.75
CA VAL A 32 -1.07 12.70 12.09
C VAL A 32 -0.47 11.38 12.60
N PRO A 33 0.03 10.48 11.73
CA PRO A 33 0.01 10.56 10.26
C PRO A 33 -1.36 10.19 9.65
N LYS A 34 -1.63 10.62 8.40
CA LYS A 34 -2.85 10.25 7.64
C LYS A 34 -2.79 8.85 7.03
N LYS A 35 -1.60 8.25 6.97
CA LYS A 35 -1.32 6.90 6.46
C LYS A 35 -0.55 6.14 7.54
N VAL A 36 -1.02 4.95 7.88
CA VAL A 36 -0.41 4.05 8.87
C VAL A 36 -0.15 2.70 8.25
N LYS A 37 0.86 2.01 8.78
CA LYS A 37 1.31 0.70 8.31
C LYS A 37 1.83 -0.16 9.45
N ILE A 38 2.10 -1.42 9.16
CA ILE A 38 2.67 -2.34 10.16
C ILE A 38 4.05 -1.82 10.62
N GLY A 39 4.24 -1.70 11.94
CA GLY A 39 5.42 -1.06 12.54
C GLY A 39 5.36 0.47 12.67
N GLN A 40 4.45 1.15 11.96
CA GLN A 40 4.17 2.59 12.09
C GLN A 40 2.67 2.82 12.28
N SER A 41 2.09 2.15 13.27
CA SER A 41 0.66 2.21 13.63
C SER A 41 0.32 3.35 14.58
N ARG A 42 1.33 4.05 15.10
CA ARG A 42 1.17 5.10 16.09
C ARG A 42 0.64 6.38 15.49
N VAL A 43 -0.45 6.88 16.07
CA VAL A 43 -1.19 8.04 15.63
C VAL A 43 -1.26 9.07 16.74
N ILE A 44 -1.22 10.33 16.34
CA ILE A 44 -1.37 11.49 17.19
C ILE A 44 -2.63 12.24 16.77
N ALA A 45 -3.55 12.44 17.71
CA ALA A 45 -4.68 13.36 17.54
C ALA A 45 -4.36 14.69 18.23
N LEU A 46 -4.38 15.77 17.45
CA LEU A 46 -4.17 17.15 17.89
C LEU A 46 -5.53 17.83 18.02
N LEU A 47 -5.91 18.18 19.23
CA LEU A 47 -7.20 18.79 19.55
C LEU A 47 -7.11 20.32 19.47
N ASN A 48 -8.22 20.96 19.10
CA ASN A 48 -8.32 22.42 19.10
C ASN A 48 -8.53 22.97 20.53
N ASP A 49 -9.21 22.20 21.38
CA ASP A 49 -9.51 22.57 22.77
C ASP A 49 -8.69 21.72 23.75
N PRO A 50 -8.24 22.29 24.88
CA PRO A 50 -7.44 21.56 25.86
C PRO A 50 -8.26 20.49 26.61
N ILE A 51 -7.57 19.42 26.97
CA ILE A 51 -8.00 18.36 27.89
C ILE A 51 -7.53 18.73 29.29
N ARG A 52 -8.46 18.69 30.24
CA ARG A 52 -8.21 18.76 31.68
C ARG A 52 -8.05 17.37 32.29
N GLU A 53 -7.53 17.29 33.51
CA GLU A 53 -7.31 16.00 34.16
C GLU A 53 -8.64 15.29 34.47
N GLU A 54 -9.69 16.05 34.81
CA GLU A 54 -11.04 15.51 35.02
C GLU A 54 -11.74 15.02 33.74
N ASP A 55 -11.23 15.35 32.55
CA ASP A 55 -11.89 15.03 31.29
C ASP A 55 -11.75 13.54 30.91
N SER A 56 -12.89 12.90 30.65
CA SER A 56 -13.00 11.54 30.13
C SER A 56 -12.91 11.55 28.60
N ILE A 57 -11.98 10.78 28.06
CA ILE A 57 -11.75 10.69 26.61
C ILE A 57 -12.03 9.27 26.15
N LYS A 58 -12.75 9.15 25.03
CA LYS A 58 -12.94 7.88 24.33
C LYS A 58 -12.47 8.01 22.88
N ILE A 59 -11.68 7.05 22.44
CA ILE A 59 -11.20 6.95 21.07
C ILE A 59 -11.78 5.67 20.48
N MET A 60 -12.38 5.79 19.30
CA MET A 60 -13.02 4.69 18.59
C MET A 60 -12.55 4.66 17.14
N VAL A 61 -12.33 3.46 16.61
CA VAL A 61 -11.97 3.23 15.22
C VAL A 61 -13.09 2.47 14.53
N ASP A 62 -13.59 2.99 13.43
CA ASP A 62 -14.55 2.33 12.56
C ASP A 62 -13.83 1.61 11.43
N LYS A 63 -13.97 0.29 11.39
CA LYS A 63 -13.42 -0.61 10.37
C LYS A 63 -14.59 -1.33 9.71
N LYS A 64 -14.96 -0.96 8.48
CA LYS A 64 -16.05 -1.59 7.71
C LYS A 64 -17.39 -1.72 8.47
N GLY A 65 -17.72 -0.75 9.34
CA GLY A 65 -18.93 -0.77 10.15
C GLY A 65 -18.76 -1.42 11.53
N GLU A 66 -17.61 -2.05 11.80
CA GLU A 66 -17.24 -2.53 13.13
C GLU A 66 -16.56 -1.40 13.92
N VAL A 67 -17.01 -1.17 15.15
CA VAL A 67 -16.45 -0.13 16.03
C VAL A 67 -15.51 -0.75 17.05
N ILE A 68 -14.23 -0.43 16.93
CA ILE A 68 -13.17 -0.90 17.83
C ILE A 68 -12.85 0.22 18.83
N HIS A 69 -12.95 -0.08 20.12
CA HIS A 69 -12.59 0.86 21.19
C HIS A 69 -11.09 0.81 21.48
N ILE A 70 -10.45 1.97 21.50
CA ILE A 70 -9.03 2.08 21.84
C ILE A 70 -8.91 2.36 23.33
N ASN A 71 -8.58 1.31 24.09
CA ASN A 71 -8.48 1.39 25.55
C ASN A 71 -7.13 1.95 26.03
N SER A 72 -6.09 1.87 25.20
CA SER A 72 -4.75 2.33 25.53
C SER A 72 -4.39 3.56 24.70
N PHE A 73 -4.30 4.72 25.37
CA PHE A 73 -3.81 5.96 24.79
C PHE A 73 -3.05 6.78 25.84
N LYS A 74 -2.12 7.63 25.39
CA LYS A 74 -1.31 8.52 26.23
C LYS A 74 -1.70 9.97 25.97
N LYS A 75 -2.06 10.70 27.03
CA LYS A 75 -2.19 12.16 27.00
C LYS A 75 -0.78 12.76 27.09
N ARG A 76 -0.24 13.32 26.00
CA ARG A 76 1.13 13.88 25.97
C ARG A 76 1.18 15.32 26.47
N ASN A 77 0.15 16.08 26.14
CA ASN A 77 -0.11 17.43 26.62
C ASN A 77 -1.62 17.68 26.51
N PRO A 78 -2.14 18.80 27.03
CA PRO A 78 -3.58 19.10 26.98
C PRO A 78 -4.20 19.07 25.57
N TYR A 79 -3.42 19.22 24.50
CA TYR A 79 -3.93 19.25 23.13
C TYR A 79 -3.56 18.00 22.33
N THR A 80 -2.87 17.02 22.92
CA THR A 80 -2.25 15.92 22.16
C THR A 80 -2.52 14.57 22.80
N LEU A 81 -3.19 13.71 22.02
CA LEU A 81 -3.44 12.31 22.34
C LEU A 81 -2.61 11.42 21.43
N GLN A 82 -1.97 10.41 22.00
CA GLN A 82 -1.20 9.42 21.27
C GLN A 82 -1.78 8.03 21.49
N PHE A 83 -2.05 7.30 20.42
CA PHE A 83 -2.59 5.94 20.48
C PHE A 83 -2.12 5.13 19.27
N ASP A 84 -2.25 3.82 19.35
CA ASP A 84 -1.86 2.91 18.27
C ASP A 84 -3.10 2.35 17.57
N ILE A 85 -3.06 2.30 16.25
CA ILE A 85 -4.10 1.66 15.45
C ILE A 85 -3.95 0.13 15.61
N PRO A 86 -5.04 -0.60 15.92
CA PRO A 86 -5.00 -2.05 16.08
C PRO A 86 -4.46 -2.74 14.83
N GLU A 87 -3.66 -3.80 15.01
CA GLU A 87 -3.08 -4.56 13.89
C GLU A 87 -4.14 -5.18 12.98
N SER A 88 -5.31 -5.52 13.53
CA SER A 88 -6.45 -6.01 12.76
C SER A 88 -6.92 -5.01 11.68
N CYS A 89 -6.67 -3.71 11.85
CA CYS A 89 -6.96 -2.69 10.82
C CYS A 89 -5.91 -2.65 9.70
N LEU A 90 -4.72 -3.22 9.93
CA LEU A 90 -3.56 -3.18 9.02
C LEU A 90 -3.40 -4.45 8.17
N GLU A 91 -4.17 -5.51 8.45
CA GLU A 91 -4.14 -6.75 7.67
C GLU A 91 -4.50 -6.53 6.19
N VAL A 92 -5.50 -5.66 5.95
CA VAL A 92 -5.99 -5.32 4.61
C VAL A 92 -5.96 -3.82 4.45
N SER A 93 -5.46 -3.37 3.30
CA SER A 93 -5.40 -1.94 2.98
C SER A 93 -6.80 -1.35 2.86
N MET A 94 -7.14 -0.41 3.74
CA MET A 94 -8.46 0.22 3.77
C MET A 94 -8.42 1.61 4.43
N LEU A 95 -9.49 2.36 4.24
CA LEU A 95 -9.70 3.61 4.96
C LEU A 95 -10.56 3.35 6.19
N ILE A 96 -10.09 3.81 7.34
CA ILE A 96 -10.79 3.70 8.64
C ILE A 96 -11.18 5.09 9.14
N TRP A 97 -12.22 5.18 9.96
CA TRP A 97 -12.61 6.42 10.62
C TRP A 97 -12.22 6.39 12.09
N VAL A 98 -11.42 7.36 12.52
CA VAL A 98 -11.13 7.60 13.93
C VAL A 98 -12.09 8.63 14.47
N ARG A 99 -12.77 8.30 15.56
CA ARG A 99 -13.69 9.15 16.31
C ARG A 99 -13.10 9.43 17.68
N VAL A 100 -13.15 10.69 18.10
CA VAL A 100 -12.72 11.12 19.43
C VAL A 100 -13.90 11.78 20.11
N SER A 101 -14.18 11.40 21.36
CA SER A 101 -15.16 12.08 22.19
C SER A 101 -14.55 12.50 23.53
N LYS A 102 -15.02 13.64 24.03
CA LYS A 102 -14.62 14.27 25.29
C LYS A 102 -15.88 14.45 26.14
N ASN A 103 -15.89 13.87 27.35
CA ASN A 103 -17.02 13.93 28.29
C ASN A 103 -18.37 13.54 27.66
N GLY A 104 -18.35 12.57 26.74
CA GLY A 104 -19.54 12.12 25.99
C GLY A 104 -19.86 12.96 24.75
N GLN A 105 -19.27 14.14 24.57
CA GLN A 105 -19.43 14.96 23.37
C GLN A 105 -18.48 14.50 22.26
N SER A 106 -19.01 14.25 21.06
CA SER A 106 -18.20 13.92 19.88
C SER A 106 -17.42 15.15 19.41
N LEU A 107 -16.09 15.03 19.32
CA LEU A 107 -15.21 16.03 18.71
C LEU A 107 -15.14 15.89 17.18
N GLY A 108 -15.79 14.87 16.63
CA GLY A 108 -15.88 14.58 15.20
C GLY A 108 -15.19 13.27 14.78
N ARG A 109 -14.98 13.12 13.47
CA ARG A 109 -14.34 11.96 12.86
C ARG A 109 -13.25 12.36 11.86
N ARG A 110 -12.20 11.56 11.75
CA ARG A 110 -11.09 11.74 10.81
C ARG A 110 -10.74 10.43 10.14
N GLN A 111 -10.50 10.47 8.84
CA GLN A 111 -10.15 9.28 8.08
C GLN A 111 -8.64 9.05 8.08
N ILE A 112 -8.23 7.80 8.25
CA ILE A 112 -6.83 7.35 8.13
C ILE A 112 -6.78 6.20 7.12
N LYS A 113 -5.72 6.18 6.31
CA LYS A 113 -5.41 5.07 5.41
C LYS A 113 -4.55 4.04 6.13
N CYS A 114 -5.08 2.85 6.30
CA CYS A 114 -4.34 1.67 6.73
C CYS A 114 -3.77 0.95 5.51
N GLU A 115 -2.51 0.55 5.59
CA GLU A 115 -1.83 -0.18 4.51
C GLU A 115 -1.31 -1.50 5.03
N SER A 116 -1.54 -2.53 4.22
CA SER A 116 -1.08 -3.88 4.48
C SER A 116 0.30 -4.13 3.90
N ARG A 117 1.02 -5.09 4.50
CA ARG A 117 2.36 -5.49 4.05
C ARG A 117 2.41 -5.84 2.55
N LEU A 118 1.40 -6.57 2.06
CA LEU A 118 1.35 -6.95 0.65
C LEU A 118 1.14 -5.74 -0.27
N ARG A 119 0.36 -4.74 0.18
CA ARG A 119 0.15 -3.51 -0.60
C ARG A 119 1.37 -2.60 -0.60
N GLU A 120 2.13 -2.58 0.50
CA GLU A 120 3.44 -1.95 0.54
C GLU A 120 4.42 -2.64 -0.42
N LEU A 121 4.44 -3.98 -0.43
CA LEU A 121 5.27 -4.75 -1.36
C LEU A 121 4.89 -4.44 -2.82
N ASP A 122 3.61 -4.46 -3.18
CA ASP A 122 3.12 -4.09 -4.51
C ASP A 122 3.55 -2.67 -4.91
N GLN A 123 3.49 -1.70 -3.98
CA GLN A 123 3.98 -0.34 -4.23
C GLN A 123 5.50 -0.29 -4.48
N LEU A 124 6.29 -1.03 -3.69
CA LEU A 124 7.74 -1.11 -3.86
C LEU A 124 8.12 -1.77 -5.18
N LEU A 125 7.43 -2.86 -5.55
CA LEU A 125 7.64 -3.56 -6.82
C LEU A 125 7.29 -2.67 -8.02
N ARG A 126 6.21 -1.91 -7.94
CA ARG A 126 5.79 -0.97 -9.01
C ARG A 126 6.71 0.24 -9.16
N ALA A 127 7.39 0.64 -8.09
CA ALA A 127 8.37 1.72 -8.12
C ALA A 127 9.73 1.28 -8.69
N SER A 128 9.94 -0.01 -8.92
CA SER A 128 11.17 -0.53 -9.50
C SER A 128 11.10 -0.46 -11.03
N ASP A 129 11.83 0.49 -11.61
CA ASP A 129 11.91 0.68 -13.07
C ASP A 129 12.75 -0.38 -13.80
N HIS A 130 13.55 -1.16 -13.06
CA HIS A 130 14.48 -2.14 -13.62
C HIS A 130 14.20 -3.55 -13.08
N PRO A 131 13.25 -4.31 -13.67
CA PRO A 131 12.90 -5.65 -13.18
C PRO A 131 14.08 -6.62 -13.19
N LEU A 132 15.02 -6.47 -14.13
CA LEU A 132 16.24 -7.27 -14.18
C LEU A 132 17.14 -7.04 -12.96
N GLU A 133 17.32 -5.78 -12.56
CA GLU A 133 18.11 -5.44 -11.38
C GLU A 133 17.45 -5.93 -10.10
N PHE A 134 16.12 -5.77 -10.00
CA PHE A 134 15.35 -6.30 -8.89
C PHE A 134 15.51 -7.83 -8.74
N MET A 135 15.43 -8.58 -9.84
CA MET A 135 15.65 -10.03 -9.83
C MET A 135 17.08 -10.38 -9.42
N CYS A 136 18.07 -9.67 -9.95
CA CYS A 136 19.47 -9.86 -9.58
C CYS A 136 19.70 -9.59 -8.08
N GLN A 137 19.17 -8.50 -7.54
CA GLN A 137 19.27 -8.16 -6.10
C GLN A 137 18.61 -9.22 -5.22
N THR A 138 17.43 -9.72 -5.62
CA THR A 138 16.68 -10.74 -4.87
C THR A 138 17.46 -12.05 -4.77
N LEU A 139 18.23 -12.41 -5.81
CA LEU A 139 19.03 -13.62 -5.86
C LEU A 139 20.48 -13.42 -5.37
N GLY A 140 20.85 -12.21 -4.96
CA GLY A 140 22.19 -11.88 -4.46
C GLY A 140 23.26 -11.73 -5.55
N PHE A 141 22.85 -11.51 -6.80
CA PHE A 141 23.78 -11.22 -7.90
C PHE A 141 24.20 -9.75 -7.90
N LYS A 142 25.31 -9.46 -8.59
CA LYS A 142 25.70 -8.07 -8.87
C LYS A 142 24.61 -7.42 -9.73
N THR A 143 24.29 -6.16 -9.46
CA THR A 143 23.34 -5.40 -10.29
C THR A 143 23.82 -5.47 -11.75
N SER A 144 22.91 -5.81 -12.66
CA SER A 144 23.13 -5.86 -14.13
C SER A 144 23.77 -7.13 -14.72
N SER A 145 23.96 -8.23 -13.98
CA SER A 145 24.48 -9.49 -14.54
C SER A 145 23.37 -10.36 -15.16
N LYS A 146 22.90 -10.00 -16.37
CA LYS A 146 21.87 -10.75 -17.13
C LYS A 146 22.26 -12.21 -17.30
N GLU A 147 23.53 -12.48 -17.60
CA GLU A 147 24.06 -13.81 -17.91
C GLU A 147 24.07 -14.71 -16.67
N GLN A 148 24.36 -14.15 -15.50
CA GLN A 148 24.32 -14.89 -14.24
C GLN A 148 22.88 -15.25 -13.87
N LEU A 149 21.94 -14.33 -14.07
CA LEU A 149 20.53 -14.60 -13.86
C LEU A 149 20.03 -15.70 -14.79
N ASP A 150 20.36 -15.61 -16.08
CA ASP A 150 19.95 -16.58 -17.09
C ASP A 150 20.54 -17.98 -16.83
N SER A 151 21.84 -18.04 -16.50
CA SER A 151 22.51 -19.27 -16.08
C SER A 151 21.88 -19.87 -14.83
N TRP A 152 21.48 -19.05 -13.87
CA TRP A 152 20.77 -19.52 -12.68
C TRP A 152 19.39 -20.07 -13.03
N MET A 153 18.63 -19.40 -13.90
CA MET A 153 17.32 -19.87 -14.38
C MET A 153 17.46 -21.22 -15.08
N LEU A 154 18.51 -21.42 -15.90
CA LEU A 154 18.79 -22.69 -16.57
C LEU A 154 19.06 -23.82 -15.58
N ASN A 155 19.94 -23.57 -14.62
CA ASN A 155 20.25 -24.55 -13.59
C ASN A 155 19.03 -24.86 -12.70
N ALA A 156 18.23 -23.85 -12.36
CA ALA A 156 17.02 -24.03 -11.58
C ALA A 156 15.97 -24.84 -12.35
N PHE A 157 15.79 -24.55 -13.64
CA PHE A 157 14.91 -25.33 -14.50
C PHE A 157 15.35 -26.79 -14.55
N GLN A 158 16.61 -27.07 -14.90
CA GLN A 158 17.16 -28.43 -14.97
C GLN A 158 16.96 -29.24 -13.68
N LYS A 159 17.11 -28.61 -12.51
CA LYS A 159 16.91 -29.26 -11.20
C LYS A 159 15.45 -29.59 -10.89
N ASN A 160 14.50 -28.83 -11.45
CA ASN A 160 13.07 -28.99 -11.17
C ASN A 160 12.34 -29.79 -12.28
N ILE A 161 13.05 -30.26 -13.30
CA ILE A 161 12.48 -31.14 -14.33
C ILE A 161 12.05 -32.45 -13.66
N PRO A 162 10.77 -32.87 -13.78
CA PRO A 162 10.31 -34.15 -13.26
C PRO A 162 11.09 -35.33 -13.88
N PRO A 163 11.31 -36.42 -13.11
CA PRO A 163 11.88 -37.63 -13.68
C PRO A 163 11.00 -38.14 -14.84
N HIS A 164 11.62 -38.52 -15.96
CA HIS A 164 11.01 -38.96 -17.23
C HIS A 164 10.39 -37.86 -18.13
N PHE A 165 10.70 -36.59 -17.91
CA PHE A 165 10.30 -35.52 -18.83
C PHE A 165 11.18 -35.49 -20.11
N ASN A 166 10.95 -36.44 -21.01
CA ASN A 166 11.75 -36.64 -22.23
C ASN A 166 11.27 -35.81 -23.45
N LEU A 167 10.37 -34.85 -23.28
CA LEU A 167 9.85 -34.03 -24.38
C LEU A 167 10.85 -32.96 -24.88
N LEU A 168 11.82 -32.58 -24.05
CA LEU A 168 12.85 -31.57 -24.37
C LEU A 168 14.26 -32.18 -24.53
N ALA A 169 14.40 -33.48 -24.33
CA ALA A 169 15.68 -34.16 -24.50
C ALA A 169 15.91 -34.37 -26.00
N SER A 170 16.56 -33.43 -26.67
CA SER A 170 17.13 -33.70 -27.99
C SER A 170 18.10 -34.89 -27.86
N THR A 171 17.84 -35.93 -28.65
CA THR A 171 18.67 -37.14 -28.76
C THR A 171 20.08 -36.84 -29.30
N GLU A 172 20.32 -35.62 -29.75
CA GLU A 172 21.60 -35.10 -30.23
C GLU A 172 22.42 -34.59 -29.03
N GLN A 173 23.57 -35.21 -28.81
CA GLN A 173 24.50 -34.96 -27.71
C GLN A 173 24.75 -33.45 -27.49
N PHE A 174 24.23 -32.91 -26.38
CA PHE A 174 24.49 -31.53 -25.97
C PHE A 174 25.99 -31.35 -25.70
N ASN A 175 26.69 -30.66 -26.62
CA ASN A 175 28.10 -30.35 -26.50
C ASN A 175 28.24 -28.88 -26.07
N PRO A 176 28.50 -28.58 -24.79
CA PRO A 176 28.48 -27.21 -24.23
C PRO A 176 29.63 -26.29 -24.72
N LYS A 177 30.35 -26.66 -25.78
CA LYS A 177 31.51 -25.95 -26.32
C LYS A 177 31.34 -25.44 -27.75
N ALA A 178 30.19 -25.65 -28.37
CA ALA A 178 29.93 -25.06 -29.67
C ALA A 178 29.40 -23.65 -29.42
N ASP A 179 30.19 -22.66 -29.80
CA ASP A 179 29.88 -21.23 -29.89
C ASP A 179 28.84 -21.01 -31.01
N VAL A 180 27.72 -21.72 -30.93
CA VAL A 180 26.62 -21.60 -31.87
C VAL A 180 25.86 -20.38 -31.42
N SER A 181 26.04 -19.28 -32.14
CA SER A 181 25.00 -18.26 -32.27
C SER A 181 23.76 -18.96 -32.80
N SER A 182 22.97 -19.58 -31.92
CA SER A 182 21.77 -20.29 -32.33
C SER A 182 20.85 -19.24 -32.94
N GLY A 183 20.43 -19.44 -34.19
CA GLY A 183 19.40 -18.61 -34.83
C GLY A 183 18.01 -18.86 -34.22
N GLU A 184 17.97 -19.32 -32.98
CA GLU A 184 16.75 -19.65 -32.26
C GLU A 184 16.07 -18.36 -31.84
N GLU A 185 14.74 -18.35 -31.98
CA GLU A 185 13.89 -17.19 -31.69
C GLU A 185 14.01 -16.74 -30.22
N TYR A 186 14.40 -17.65 -29.32
CA TYR A 186 14.56 -17.43 -27.88
C TYR A 186 15.85 -18.07 -27.37
N PRO A 187 17.03 -17.44 -27.57
CA PRO A 187 18.33 -18.06 -27.33
C PRO A 187 18.68 -18.23 -25.84
N THR A 188 17.88 -17.67 -24.93
CA THR A 188 18.09 -17.83 -23.50
C THR A 188 16.76 -18.02 -22.78
N LEU A 189 16.78 -18.60 -21.58
CA LEU A 189 15.55 -18.81 -20.81
C LEU A 189 14.87 -17.51 -20.43
N LEU A 190 15.65 -16.44 -20.24
CA LEU A 190 15.08 -15.11 -20.05
C LEU A 190 14.32 -14.62 -21.29
N HIS A 191 14.82 -14.88 -22.50
CA HIS A 191 14.09 -14.55 -23.74
C HIS A 191 12.82 -15.39 -23.89
N TRP A 192 12.89 -16.69 -23.57
CA TRP A 192 11.72 -17.56 -23.58
C TRP A 192 10.66 -17.10 -22.56
N ALA A 193 11.08 -16.80 -21.33
CA ALA A 193 10.20 -16.31 -20.27
C ALA A 193 9.58 -14.95 -20.62
N ALA A 194 10.32 -14.05 -21.27
CA ALA A 194 9.78 -12.75 -21.70
C ALA A 194 8.69 -12.88 -22.80
N ARG A 195 8.69 -13.98 -23.57
CA ARG A 195 7.69 -14.24 -24.61
C ARG A 195 6.45 -14.96 -24.10
N PHE A 196 6.67 -16.00 -23.29
CA PHE A 196 5.63 -16.97 -22.91
C PHE A 196 5.16 -16.83 -21.46
N GLY A 197 5.85 -16.02 -20.65
CA GLY A 197 5.56 -15.76 -19.24
C GLY A 197 4.60 -14.60 -19.00
#